data_AF-A0A3C1YC94-F1
#
_entry.id   AF-A0A3C1YC94-F1
#
_cell.length_a   1.000
_cell.length_b   1.000
_cell.length_c   1.000
_cell.angle_alpha   90.00
_cell.angle_beta   90.00
_cell.angle_gamma   90.00
#
_symmetry.space_group_name_H-M   'P 1'
#
loop_
_entity.id
_entity.type
_entity.pdbx_description
1 polymer ?
#
loop_
_entity_poly.entity_id
_entity_poly.type
_entity_poly.pdbx_seq_one_letter_code
_entity_poly.pdbx_strand_id
1 'polypeptide(L)'
;YKTSSISYFLAKLVVKVKYIALVNLICDKEVVKELIQDDFNADNLVNELNRILNKKNKTQILSDYDSLIRLLGDVGASKRAADAINSLH
;
A
#
# COMPACT_ATOMS: atom_id res chain seq x y z
N TYR A 1 6.98 -24.77 12.59
CA TYR A 1 7.73 -25.22 11.39
C TYR A 1 7.01 -25.05 10.04
N LYS A 2 5.66 -24.96 9.95
CA LYS A 2 4.98 -24.58 8.68
C LYS A 2 5.08 -23.09 8.28
N THR A 3 5.33 -22.21 9.24
CA THR A 3 5.51 -20.77 9.01
C THR A 3 6.76 -20.42 8.20
N SER A 4 7.83 -21.22 8.28
CA SER A 4 9.11 -20.93 7.62
C SER A 4 8.99 -20.68 6.11
N SER A 5 8.22 -21.50 5.39
CA SER A 5 8.13 -21.41 3.93
C SER A 5 7.31 -20.20 3.45
N ILE A 6 6.21 -19.88 4.15
CA ILE A 6 5.40 -18.68 3.87
C ILE A 6 6.17 -17.42 4.26
N SER A 7 6.81 -17.42 5.44
CA SER A 7 7.67 -16.33 5.88
C SER A 7 8.83 -16.10 4.92
N TYR A 8 9.46 -17.16 4.40
CA TYR A 8 10.53 -17.06 3.41
C TYR A 8 10.04 -16.50 2.07
N PHE A 9 8.86 -16.93 1.60
CA PHE A 9 8.26 -16.39 0.37
C PHE A 9 7.91 -14.89 0.52
N LEU A 10 7.27 -14.53 1.63
CA LEU A 10 6.95 -13.14 1.93
C LEU A 10 8.22 -12.30 2.09
N ALA A 11 9.24 -12.79 2.82
CA ALA A 11 10.52 -12.11 2.94
C ALA A 11 11.20 -11.90 1.58
N LYS A 12 11.20 -12.91 0.71
CA LYS A 12 11.76 -12.82 -0.65
C LYS A 12 11.00 -11.81 -1.52
N LEU A 13 9.69 -11.70 -1.36
CA LEU A 13 8.87 -10.70 -2.04
C LEU A 13 9.18 -9.30 -1.52
N VAL A 14 9.18 -9.12 -0.19
CA VAL A 14 9.47 -7.88 0.52
C VAL A 14 10.86 -7.34 0.16
N VAL A 15 11.90 -8.20 0.08
CA VAL A 15 13.26 -7.78 -0.31
C VAL A 15 13.33 -7.14 -1.71
N LYS A 16 12.37 -7.44 -2.59
CA LYS A 16 12.35 -6.90 -3.96
C LYS A 16 11.51 -5.63 -4.10
N VAL A 17 10.65 -5.30 -3.14
CA VAL A 17 9.72 -4.18 -3.25
C VAL A 17 10.05 -3.09 -2.24
N LYS A 18 9.96 -1.82 -2.67
CA LYS A 18 10.35 -0.66 -1.84
C LYS A 18 9.45 -0.44 -0.63
N TYR A 19 8.19 -0.87 -0.72
CA TYR A 19 7.15 -0.70 0.28
C TYR A 19 6.31 -1.97 0.42
N ILE A 20 5.73 -2.23 1.59
CA ILE A 20 4.80 -3.37 1.79
C ILE A 20 3.36 -2.92 1.48
N ALA A 21 2.98 -1.71 1.91
CA ALA A 21 1.63 -1.21 1.71
C ALA A 21 1.41 -0.85 0.24
N LEU A 22 0.29 -1.34 -0.32
CA LEU A 22 -0.05 -1.10 -1.72
C LEU A 22 -0.16 0.39 -2.06
N VAL A 23 -0.69 1.20 -1.13
CA VAL A 23 -0.80 2.66 -1.28
C VAL A 23 0.57 3.28 -1.45
N ASN A 24 1.55 2.89 -0.62
CA ASN A 24 2.91 3.41 -0.70
C ASN A 24 3.63 2.94 -1.96
N LEU A 25 3.40 1.69 -2.37
CA LEU A 25 3.93 1.13 -3.62
C LEU A 25 3.45 1.91 -4.85
N ILE A 26 2.15 2.16 -4.95
CA ILE A 26 1.58 2.85 -6.12
C ILE A 26 1.98 4.33 -6.13
N CYS A 27 2.03 4.98 -4.97
CA CYS A 27 2.40 6.39 -4.86
C CYS A 27 3.92 6.65 -4.89
N ASP A 28 4.74 5.59 -4.87
CA ASP A 28 6.21 5.62 -4.73
C ASP A 28 6.74 6.51 -3.58
N LYS A 29 5.95 6.64 -2.52
CA LYS A 29 6.29 7.41 -1.31
C LYS A 29 5.59 6.81 -0.08
N GLU A 30 6.12 7.09 1.11
CA GLU A 30 5.47 6.70 2.37
C GLU A 30 4.27 7.63 2.65
N VAL A 31 3.09 7.27 2.12
CA VAL A 31 1.81 7.95 2.39
C VAL A 31 1.32 7.60 3.80
N VAL A 32 1.42 6.32 4.15
CA VAL A 32 1.07 5.80 5.48
C VAL A 32 2.28 5.10 6.09
N LYS A 33 2.48 5.28 7.40
CA LYS A 33 3.61 4.66 8.10
C LYS A 33 3.44 3.14 8.12
N GLU A 34 4.50 2.42 7.73
CA GLU A 34 4.57 0.97 7.85
C GLU A 34 5.27 0.60 9.16
N LEU A 35 4.53 0.08 10.13
CA LEU A 35 5.10 -0.41 11.40
C LEU A 35 5.40 -1.91 11.27
N ILE A 36 6.66 -2.26 11.04
CA ILE A 36 7.12 -3.63 10.70
C ILE A 36 8.09 -4.13 11.77
N GLN A 37 7.96 -5.41 12.15
CA GLN A 37 8.82 -6.05 13.16
C GLN A 37 8.83 -5.24 14.47
N ASP A 38 10.00 -4.78 14.92
CA ASP A 38 10.15 -4.07 16.19
C ASP A 38 9.45 -2.70 16.19
N ASP A 39 9.21 -2.11 15.02
CA ASP A 39 8.44 -0.87 14.90
C ASP A 39 6.95 -1.07 15.21
N PHE A 40 6.45 -2.32 15.14
CA PHE A 40 5.08 -2.67 15.52
C PHE A 40 4.95 -2.86 17.04
N ASN A 41 5.05 -1.75 17.76
CA ASN A 41 4.87 -1.68 19.21
C ASN A 41 3.81 -0.63 19.60
N ALA A 42 3.36 -0.70 20.85
CA ALA A 42 2.26 0.13 21.35
C ALA A 42 2.54 1.63 21.26
N ASP A 43 3.76 2.06 21.58
CA ASP A 43 4.13 3.48 21.57
C ASP A 43 4.08 4.04 20.15
N ASN A 44 4.69 3.34 19.19
CA ASN A 44 4.66 3.72 17.77
C ASN A 44 3.24 3.70 17.20
N LEU A 45 2.43 2.71 17.58
CA LEU A 45 1.04 2.60 17.13
C LEU A 45 0.19 3.79 17.62
N VAL A 46 0.31 4.15 18.90
CA VAL A 46 -0.41 5.30 19.48
C VAL A 46 0.07 6.61 18.86
N ASN A 47 1.38 6.76 18.66
CA ASN A 47 1.96 7.93 18.00
C ASN A 47 1.44 8.10 16.57
N GLU A 48 1.42 7.03 15.78
CA GLU A 48 0.94 7.08 14.41
C GLU A 48 -0.58 7.30 14.35
N LEU A 49 -1.35 6.68 15.26
CA LEU A 49 -2.78 6.94 15.37
C LEU A 49 -3.07 8.42 15.66
N ASN A 50 -2.38 9.01 16.64
CA ASN A 50 -2.49 10.43 16.95
C ASN A 50 -2.08 11.32 15.77
N ARG A 51 -1.04 10.91 15.03
CA ARG A 51 -0.61 11.60 13.82
C ARG A 51 -1.72 11.58 12.76
N ILE A 52 -2.36 10.45 12.49
CA ILE A 52 -3.44 10.31 11.50
C ILE A 52 -4.70 11.07 11.95
N LEU A 53 -4.99 11.11 13.24
CA LEU A 53 -6.13 11.85 13.79
C LEU A 53 -5.90 13.37 13.78
N ASN A 54 -4.64 13.84 13.75
CA ASN A 54 -4.34 15.26 13.61
C ASN A 54 -4.84 15.80 12.25
N LYS A 55 -5.58 16.91 12.29
CA LYS A 55 -6.24 17.51 11.12
C LYS A 55 -5.29 17.76 9.94
N LYS A 56 -4.07 18.26 10.20
CA LYS A 56 -3.11 18.59 9.12
C LYS A 56 -2.66 17.33 8.38
N ASN A 57 -2.24 16.31 9.12
CA ASN A 57 -1.77 15.05 8.53
C ASN A 57 -2.91 14.30 7.87
N LYS A 58 -4.10 14.27 8.49
CA LYS A 58 -5.29 13.66 7.91
C LYS A 58 -5.59 14.25 6.53
N THR A 59 -5.57 15.57 6.40
CA THR A 59 -5.81 16.24 5.12
C THR A 59 -4.77 15.85 4.08
N GLN A 60 -3.50 15.77 4.44
CA GLN A 60 -2.45 15.35 3.52
C GLN A 60 -2.63 13.90 3.06
N ILE A 61 -2.91 12.99 4.00
CA ILE A 61 -3.15 11.57 3.68
C ILE A 61 -4.35 11.47 2.73
N LEU A 62 -5.47 12.12 3.04
CA LEU A 62 -6.65 12.11 2.16
C LEU A 62 -6.34 12.65 0.76
N SER A 63 -5.58 13.73 0.64
CA SER A 63 -5.14 14.27 -0.67
C SER A 63 -4.27 13.29 -1.45
N ASP A 64 -3.43 12.51 -0.76
CA ASP A 64 -2.61 11.47 -1.39
C ASP A 64 -3.48 10.29 -1.84
N TYR A 65 -4.51 9.92 -1.06
CA TYR A 65 -5.51 8.93 -1.48
C TYR A 65 -6.34 9.41 -2.68
N ASP A 66 -6.71 10.69 -2.75
CA ASP A 66 -7.40 11.25 -3.91
C ASP A 66 -6.52 11.17 -5.17
N SER A 67 -5.21 11.42 -5.01
CA SER A 67 -4.24 11.29 -6.09
C SER A 67 -4.08 9.82 -6.53
N LEU A 68 -4.05 8.89 -5.58
CA LEU A 68 -4.02 7.46 -5.83
C LEU A 68 -5.27 7.00 -6.62
N ILE A 69 -6.46 7.43 -6.21
CA ILE A 69 -7.72 7.06 -6.88
C ILE A 69 -7.70 7.56 -8.33
N ARG A 70 -7.23 8.79 -8.57
CA ARG A 70 -7.07 9.33 -9.93
C ARG A 70 -6.08 8.53 -10.77
N LEU A 71 -4.99 8.06 -10.17
CA LEU A 71 -3.97 7.24 -10.83
C LEU A 71 -4.49 5.84 -11.20
N LEU A 72 -5.28 5.22 -10.32
CA LEU A 72 -5.91 3.93 -10.58
C LEU A 72 -6.96 4.00 -11.69
N GLY A 73 -7.52 5.19 -11.90
CA GLY A 73 -8.50 5.48 -12.94
C GLY A 73 -9.86 4.84 -12.65
N ASP A 74 -10.71 4.84 -13.66
CA ASP A 74 -12.11 4.42 -13.51
C ASP A 74 -12.26 2.91 -13.42
N VAL A 75 -13.40 2.51 -12.85
CA VAL A 75 -13.86 1.12 -12.78
C VAL A 75 -13.83 0.43 -14.15
N GLY A 76 -13.84 -0.91 -14.15
CA GLY A 76 -13.85 -1.71 -15.38
C GLY A 76 -12.48 -2.16 -15.86
N ALA A 77 -11.46 -2.20 -14.97
CA ALA A 77 -10.15 -2.74 -15.29
C ALA A 77 -10.22 -4.14 -15.92
N SER A 78 -11.03 -5.05 -15.35
CA SER A 78 -11.21 -6.40 -15.91
C SER A 78 -11.83 -6.40 -17.31
N LYS A 79 -12.80 -5.50 -17.57
CA LYS A 79 -13.40 -5.36 -18.90
C LYS A 79 -12.38 -4.84 -19.90
N ARG A 80 -11.64 -3.79 -19.57
CA ARG A 80 -10.56 -3.25 -20.41
C ARG A 80 -9.50 -4.32 -20.72
N ALA A 81 -9.16 -5.15 -19.74
CA ALA A 81 -8.24 -6.27 -19.95
C ALA A 81 -8.81 -7.31 -20.94
N ALA A 82 -10.09 -7.69 -20.79
CA ALA A 82 -10.74 -8.62 -21.72
C ALA A 82 -10.83 -8.04 -23.14
N ASP A 83 -11.23 -6.78 -23.28
CA ASP A 83 -11.32 -6.08 -24.58
C ASP A 83 -9.94 -5.99 -25.26
N ALA A 84 -8.88 -5.68 -24.49
CA ALA A 84 -7.52 -5.63 -25.01
C ALA A 84 -7.03 -6.99 -25.53
N ILE A 85 -7.38 -8.09 -24.87
CA ILE A 85 -7.04 -9.45 -25.34
C ILE A 85 -7.82 -9.78 -26.61
N ASN A 86 -9.11 -9.45 -26.67
CA ASN A 86 -9.93 -9.70 -27.85
C ASN A 86 -9.50 -8.88 -29.07
N SER A 87 -9.02 -7.64 -28.87
CA SER A 87 -8.52 -6.79 -29.96
C SER A 87 -7.17 -7.23 -30.56
N LEU A 88 -6.50 -8.23 -29.96
CA LEU A 88 -5.27 -8.82 -30.47
C LEU A 88 -5.52 -10.01 -31.42
N HIS A 89 -6.77 -10.47 -31.54
CA HIS A 89 -7.23 -11.44 -32.53
C HIS A 89 -7.97 -10.73 -33.67
#